data_AF-A0AAN5CST6-F1
#
_entry.id   AF-A0AAN5CST6-F1
#
_cell.length_a   1.000
_cell.length_b   1.000
_cell.length_c   1.000
_cell.angle_alpha   90.00
_cell.angle_beta   90.00
_cell.angle_gamma   90.00
#
_symmetry.space_group_name_H-M   'P 1'
#
loop_
_entity.id
_entity.type
_entity.pdbx_description
1 polymer ?
#
loop_
_entity_poly.entity_id
_entity_poly.type
_entity_poly.pdbx_seq_one_letter_code
_entity_poly.pdbx_strand_id
1 'polypeptide(L)'
;FLFASSLLLVFVDAQAMQRQCVCSTEFEPCVATGEALAEQCAQKCRSYADQVGINFARARQCVLDHKAMFYRGVDCVKAAFGQVCANAPGAMLPRRHPETMELALMREATAAAKQSGLMAEGMQAFSKYEALARRAGGCVKQC
;
A
#
# COMPACT_ATOMS: atom_id res chain seq x y z
N PHE A 1 10.44 42.92 -24.22
CA PHE A 1 9.19 42.21 -24.56
C PHE A 1 9.43 40.89 -25.33
N LEU A 2 10.44 40.08 -25.00
CA LEU A 2 10.73 38.85 -25.78
C LEU A 2 11.35 37.69 -24.98
N PHE A 3 11.24 37.67 -23.65
CA PHE A 3 11.80 36.59 -22.81
C PHE A 3 10.79 35.87 -21.90
N ALA A 4 9.50 36.23 -21.96
CA ALA A 4 8.49 35.69 -21.04
C ALA A 4 7.68 34.50 -21.60
N SER A 5 7.91 34.09 -22.86
CA SER A 5 7.01 33.13 -23.53
C SER A 5 7.52 31.68 -23.61
N SER A 6 8.70 31.37 -23.06
CA SER A 6 9.31 30.02 -23.18
C SER A 6 9.18 29.15 -21.92
N LEU A 7 8.49 29.61 -20.87
CA LEU A 7 8.35 28.91 -19.58
C LEU A 7 6.99 28.20 -19.38
N LEU A 8 6.30 27.87 -20.47
CA LEU A 8 5.01 27.16 -20.48
C LEU A 8 5.07 25.87 -21.31
N LEU A 9 6.21 25.20 -21.35
CA LEU A 9 6.23 23.75 -21.62
C LEU A 9 5.82 23.04 -20.33
N VAL A 10 4.51 23.10 -20.07
CA VAL A 10 3.81 22.19 -19.17
C VAL A 10 4.25 20.79 -19.55
N PHE A 11 4.90 20.09 -18.61
CA PHE A 11 5.08 18.65 -18.67
C PHE A 11 3.68 18.02 -18.74
N VAL A 12 3.18 17.81 -19.95
CA VAL A 12 2.11 16.86 -20.19
C VAL A 12 2.77 15.50 -20.06
N ASP A 13 2.84 15.00 -18.84
CA ASP A 13 2.95 13.57 -18.61
C ASP A 13 1.73 12.96 -19.32
N ALA A 14 1.97 12.35 -20.48
CA ALA A 14 0.98 11.57 -21.17
C ALA A 14 0.46 10.54 -20.16
N GLN A 15 -0.75 10.75 -19.64
CA GLN A 15 -1.33 9.86 -18.64
C GLN A 15 -1.40 8.47 -19.27
N ALA A 16 -0.49 7.59 -18.86
CA ALA A 16 -0.47 6.23 -19.34
C ALA A 16 -1.85 5.64 -19.05
N MET A 17 -2.60 5.25 -20.07
CA MET A 17 -3.93 4.67 -19.88
C MET A 17 -3.73 3.19 -19.55
N GLN A 18 -4.35 2.70 -18.47
CA GLN A 18 -4.39 1.28 -18.15
C GLN A 18 -5.81 0.73 -18.27
N ARG A 19 -5.92 -0.55 -18.64
CA ARG A 19 -7.20 -1.24 -18.64
C ARG A 19 -7.74 -1.34 -17.22
N GLN A 20 -9.01 -1.01 -17.02
CA GLN A 20 -9.68 -1.25 -15.75
C GLN A 20 -9.82 -2.75 -15.50
N CYS A 21 -9.49 -3.19 -14.28
CA CYS A 21 -9.67 -4.57 -13.86
C CYS A 21 -11.15 -4.96 -13.88
N VAL A 22 -11.46 -6.17 -14.33
CA VAL A 22 -12.81 -6.74 -14.32
C VAL A 22 -13.10 -7.34 -12.94
N CYS A 23 -14.29 -7.06 -12.41
CA CYS A 23 -14.63 -7.44 -11.03
C CYS A 23 -14.50 -8.96 -10.79
N SER A 24 -15.16 -9.76 -11.63
CA SER A 24 -15.29 -11.20 -11.45
C SER A 24 -13.99 -11.98 -11.70
N THR A 25 -13.15 -11.53 -12.63
CA THR A 25 -11.97 -12.29 -13.07
C THR A 25 -10.66 -11.80 -12.47
N GLU A 26 -10.58 -10.55 -12.00
CA GLU A 26 -9.32 -9.96 -11.54
C GLU A 26 -9.43 -9.39 -10.13
N PHE A 27 -10.43 -8.55 -9.86
CA PHE A 27 -10.48 -7.82 -8.60
C PHE A 27 -10.91 -8.69 -7.42
N GLU A 28 -12.04 -9.39 -7.52
CA GLU A 28 -12.53 -10.30 -6.47
C GLU A 28 -11.55 -11.43 -6.14
N PRO A 29 -10.97 -12.16 -7.11
CA PRO A 29 -9.97 -13.18 -6.80
C PRO A 29 -8.69 -12.58 -6.21
N CYS A 30 -8.28 -11.36 -6.59
CA CYS A 30 -7.16 -10.67 -5.95
C CYS A 30 -7.42 -10.38 -4.47
N VAL A 31 -8.60 -9.87 -4.14
CA VAL A 31 -9.00 -9.63 -2.74
C VAL A 31 -9.09 -10.95 -1.96
N ALA A 32 -9.63 -12.00 -2.56
CA ALA A 32 -9.78 -13.30 -1.91
C ALA A 32 -8.44 -14.02 -1.67
N THR A 33 -7.47 -13.83 -2.55
CA THR A 33 -6.13 -14.45 -2.44
C THR A 33 -5.11 -13.58 -1.69
N GLY A 34 -5.44 -12.31 -1.43
CA GLY A 34 -4.55 -11.35 -0.79
C GLY A 34 -4.01 -11.83 0.57
N GLU A 35 -4.83 -12.49 1.38
CA GLU A 35 -4.40 -13.07 2.66
C GLU A 35 -3.34 -14.16 2.45
N ALA A 36 -3.58 -15.10 1.54
CA ALA A 36 -2.65 -16.17 1.24
C ALA A 36 -1.32 -15.64 0.66
N LEU A 37 -1.39 -14.61 -0.20
CA LEU A 37 -0.20 -13.95 -0.75
C LEU A 37 0.60 -13.24 0.35
N ALA A 38 -0.09 -12.52 1.25
CA ALA A 38 0.53 -11.86 2.39
C ALA A 38 1.18 -12.87 3.34
N GLU A 39 0.52 -14.00 3.61
CA GLU A 39 1.09 -15.07 4.45
C GLU A 39 2.34 -15.69 3.81
N GLN A 40 2.30 -16.00 2.51
CA GLN A 40 3.46 -16.55 1.80
C GLN A 40 4.63 -15.56 1.81
N CYS A 41 4.36 -14.28 1.57
CA CYS A 41 5.38 -13.25 1.62
C CYS A 41 5.95 -13.07 3.03
N ALA A 42 5.10 -13.05 4.06
CA ALA A 42 5.52 -12.96 5.45
C ALA A 42 6.42 -14.14 5.85
N GLN A 43 6.09 -15.36 5.39
CA GLN A 43 6.95 -16.53 5.62
C GLN A 43 8.29 -16.40 4.90
N LYS A 44 8.31 -15.94 3.64
CA LYS A 44 9.53 -15.71 2.86
C LYS A 44 10.45 -14.68 3.53
N CYS A 45 9.87 -13.65 4.15
CA CYS A 45 10.61 -12.57 4.82
C CYS A 45 10.76 -12.77 6.34
N ARG A 46 10.43 -13.96 6.88
CA ARG A 46 10.43 -14.25 8.32
C ARG A 46 11.77 -13.95 9.01
N SER A 47 12.89 -14.16 8.32
CA SER A 47 14.24 -13.98 8.89
C SER A 47 14.47 -12.57 9.42
N TYR A 48 13.77 -11.55 8.89
CA TYR A 48 13.85 -10.18 9.40
C TYR A 48 13.09 -10.00 10.72
N ALA A 49 12.00 -10.73 10.95
CA ALA A 49 11.29 -10.73 12.24
C ALA A 49 12.13 -11.42 13.33
N ASP A 50 12.80 -12.52 13.00
CA ASP A 50 13.67 -13.23 13.94
C ASP A 50 14.87 -12.37 14.38
N GLN A 51 15.42 -11.55 13.47
CA GLN A 51 16.54 -10.63 13.76
C GLN A 51 16.21 -9.51 14.77
N VAL A 52 14.93 -9.19 14.98
CA VAL A 52 14.49 -8.21 15.99
C VAL A 52 13.95 -8.87 17.25
N GLY A 53 14.04 -10.20 17.36
CA GLY A 53 13.48 -10.95 18.47
C GLY A 53 11.95 -10.93 18.52
N ILE A 54 11.29 -10.60 17.40
CA ILE A 54 9.82 -10.68 17.32
C ILE A 54 9.43 -12.15 17.19
N ASN A 55 8.53 -12.59 18.06
CA ASN A 55 7.93 -13.91 17.93
C ASN A 55 7.00 -13.92 16.70
N PHE A 56 7.50 -14.45 15.58
CA PHE A 56 6.79 -14.49 14.30
C PHE A 56 5.41 -15.17 14.42
N ALA A 57 5.27 -16.21 15.25
CA ALA A 57 3.99 -16.88 15.43
C ALA A 57 2.95 -15.97 16.11
N ARG A 58 3.36 -15.21 17.15
CA ARG A 58 2.48 -14.23 17.79
C ARG A 58 2.16 -13.04 16.89
N ALA A 59 3.15 -12.53 16.15
CA ALA A 59 2.94 -11.44 15.20
C ALA A 59 1.99 -11.86 14.08
N ARG A 60 2.17 -13.07 13.53
CA ARG A 60 1.25 -13.67 12.56
C ARG A 60 -0.17 -13.76 13.13
N GLN A 61 -0.32 -14.31 14.34
CA GLN A 61 -1.64 -14.43 14.96
C GLN A 61 -2.31 -13.07 15.12
N CYS A 62 -1.57 -12.05 15.58
CA CYS A 62 -2.09 -10.69 15.70
C CYS A 62 -2.64 -10.14 14.37
N VAL A 63 -1.95 -10.37 13.25
CA VAL A 63 -2.42 -9.97 11.92
C VAL A 63 -3.68 -10.74 11.52
N LEU A 64 -3.71 -12.05 11.74
CA LEU A 64 -4.87 -12.90 11.45
C LEU A 64 -6.10 -12.52 12.27
N ASP A 65 -5.91 -12.15 13.54
CA ASP A 65 -6.98 -11.69 14.42
C ASP A 65 -7.59 -10.37 13.91
N HIS A 66 -6.80 -9.55 13.22
CA HIS A 66 -7.22 -8.28 12.63
C HIS A 66 -7.59 -8.37 11.15
N LYS A 67 -7.68 -9.58 10.57
CA LYS A 67 -8.04 -9.76 9.15
C LYS A 67 -9.38 -9.10 8.79
N ALA A 68 -10.33 -9.05 9.73
CA ALA A 68 -11.60 -8.38 9.53
C ALA A 68 -11.44 -6.88 9.25
N MET A 69 -10.39 -6.24 9.80
CA MET A 69 -10.07 -4.83 9.52
C MET A 69 -9.66 -4.63 8.06
N PHE A 70 -8.92 -5.58 7.46
CA PHE A 70 -8.57 -5.54 6.04
C PHE A 70 -9.82 -5.56 5.15
N TYR A 71 -10.73 -6.51 5.36
CA TYR A 71 -11.97 -6.60 4.60
C TYR A 71 -12.87 -5.37 4.80
N ARG A 72 -12.96 -4.85 6.02
CA ARG A 72 -13.66 -3.57 6.28
C ARG A 72 -13.03 -2.41 5.52
N GLY A 73 -11.71 -2.39 5.37
CA GLY A 73 -11.00 -1.41 4.55
C GLY A 73 -11.38 -1.53 3.07
N VAL A 74 -11.41 -2.74 2.53
CA VAL A 74 -11.87 -3.00 1.16
C VAL A 74 -13.32 -2.53 0.96
N ASP A 75 -14.20 -2.82 1.92
CA ASP A 75 -15.60 -2.40 1.88
C ASP A 75 -15.74 -0.88 1.98
N CYS A 76 -14.93 -0.23 2.82
CA CYS A 76 -14.88 1.23 2.93
C CYS A 76 -14.50 1.89 1.58
N VAL A 77 -13.49 1.36 0.90
CA VAL A 77 -13.06 1.85 -0.41
C VAL A 77 -14.18 1.64 -1.45
N LYS A 78 -14.81 0.47 -1.47
CA LYS A 78 -15.97 0.20 -2.36
C LYS A 78 -17.13 1.16 -2.08
N ALA A 79 -17.42 1.43 -0.81
CA ALA A 79 -18.49 2.36 -0.44
C ALA A 79 -18.18 3.81 -0.83
N ALA A 80 -16.93 4.24 -0.66
CA ALA A 80 -16.51 5.62 -0.94
C ALA A 80 -16.38 5.92 -2.43
N PHE A 81 -15.85 4.98 -3.23
CA PHE A 81 -15.56 5.18 -4.65
C PHE A 81 -16.57 4.51 -5.59
N GLY A 82 -17.56 3.81 -5.05
CA GLY A 82 -18.52 3.03 -5.84
C GLY A 82 -17.86 1.84 -6.51
N GLN A 83 -18.17 1.61 -7.79
CA GLN A 83 -17.66 0.45 -8.49
C GLN A 83 -16.18 0.63 -8.88
N VAL A 84 -15.30 0.10 -8.04
CA VAL A 84 -13.83 0.17 -8.20
C VAL A 84 -13.29 -0.67 -9.37
N CYS A 85 -14.11 -1.57 -9.92
CA CYS A 85 -13.78 -2.48 -11.01
C CYS A 85 -14.87 -2.43 -12.09
N ALA A 86 -14.54 -2.84 -13.31
CA ALA A 86 -15.46 -2.85 -14.43
C ALA A 86 -16.31 -4.13 -14.44
N ASN A 87 -17.60 -4.02 -14.80
CA ASN A 87 -18.48 -5.17 -15.04
C ASN A 87 -18.14 -5.94 -16.32
N ALA A 88 -17.55 -5.24 -17.30
CA ALA A 88 -17.18 -5.77 -18.59
C ALA A 88 -15.81 -5.22 -19.01
N PRO A 89 -15.00 -6.00 -19.75
CA PRO A 89 -13.72 -5.52 -20.26
C PRO A 89 -13.93 -4.38 -21.26
N GLY A 90 -13.14 -3.30 -21.14
CA GLY A 90 -13.11 -2.24 -22.18
C GLY A 90 -12.90 -0.81 -21.67
N ALA A 91 -13.15 -0.54 -20.38
CA ALA A 91 -12.87 0.78 -19.81
C ALA A 91 -11.36 0.99 -19.63
N MET A 92 -10.85 2.14 -20.09
CA MET A 92 -9.48 2.58 -19.89
C MET A 92 -9.47 3.71 -18.85
N LEU A 93 -8.60 3.59 -17.85
CA LEU A 93 -8.44 4.58 -16.79
C LEU A 93 -7.07 5.23 -16.89
N PRO A 94 -6.95 6.54 -16.62
CA PRO A 94 -5.64 7.16 -16.47
C PRO A 94 -4.92 6.51 -15.29
N ARG A 95 -3.72 6.00 -15.53
CA ARG A 95 -2.90 5.33 -14.51
C ARG A 95 -2.53 6.35 -13.46
N ARG A 96 -2.89 6.06 -12.20
CA ARG A 96 -2.42 6.86 -11.07
C ARG A 96 -1.07 6.32 -10.61
N HIS A 97 -0.17 7.26 -10.39
CA HIS A 97 1.19 7.04 -9.93
C HIS A 97 1.18 6.42 -8.52
N PRO A 98 1.62 5.16 -8.33
CA PRO A 98 1.59 4.49 -7.02
C PRO A 98 2.35 5.29 -5.95
N GLU A 99 3.40 6.01 -6.32
CA GLU A 99 4.16 6.90 -5.45
C GLU A 99 3.30 8.01 -4.83
N THR A 100 2.31 8.52 -5.56
CA THR A 100 1.40 9.58 -5.05
C THR A 100 0.39 9.01 -4.06
N MET A 101 -0.06 7.77 -4.26
CA MET A 101 -0.91 7.05 -3.31
C MET A 101 -0.12 6.68 -2.05
N GLU A 102 1.13 6.21 -2.19
CA GLU A 102 2.00 5.90 -1.06
C GLU A 102 2.26 7.15 -0.20
N LEU A 103 2.55 8.30 -0.85
CA LEU A 103 2.72 9.58 -0.16
C LEU A 103 1.46 10.03 0.58
N ALA A 104 0.29 9.90 -0.03
CA ALA A 104 -0.98 10.25 0.61
C ALA A 104 -1.26 9.34 1.82
N LEU A 105 -1.02 8.04 1.68
CA LEU A 105 -1.17 7.07 2.76
C LEU A 105 -0.20 7.36 3.91
N MET A 106 1.08 7.62 3.61
CA MET A 106 2.07 7.95 4.63
C MET A 106 1.73 9.24 5.38
N ARG A 107 1.20 10.26 4.70
CA ARG A 107 0.75 11.50 5.35
C ARG A 107 -0.39 11.23 6.32
N GLU A 108 -1.38 10.45 5.90
CA GLU A 108 -2.52 10.11 6.76
C GLU A 108 -2.10 9.26 7.95
N ALA A 109 -1.27 8.23 7.72
CA ALA A 109 -0.72 7.39 8.78
C ALA A 109 0.12 8.21 9.77
N THR A 110 0.93 9.16 9.28
CA THR A 110 1.73 10.06 10.12
C THR A 110 0.82 10.98 10.93
N ALA A 111 -0.25 11.51 10.35
CA ALA A 111 -1.23 12.34 11.05
C ALA A 111 -1.93 11.54 12.17
N ALA A 112 -2.39 10.33 11.88
CA ALA A 112 -3.00 9.43 12.87
C ALA A 112 -2.04 9.01 13.99
N ALA A 113 -0.78 8.70 13.64
CA ALA A 113 0.27 8.36 14.62
C ALA A 113 0.63 9.56 15.52
N LYS A 114 0.64 10.78 14.97
CA LYS A 114 0.86 12.01 15.73
C LYS A 114 -0.29 12.32 16.68
N GLN A 115 -1.53 12.11 16.23
CA GLN A 115 -2.73 12.33 17.05
C GLN A 115 -2.86 11.31 18.20
N SER A 116 -2.39 10.08 17.99
CA SER A 116 -2.44 9.01 19.00
C SER A 116 -1.30 9.03 20.02
N GLY A 117 -0.34 9.97 19.89
CA GLY A 117 0.82 10.07 20.79
C GLY A 117 1.87 8.96 20.61
N LEU A 118 1.62 7.97 19.76
CA LEU A 118 2.51 6.83 19.47
C LEU A 118 3.81 7.23 18.75
N MET A 119 3.86 8.43 18.18
CA MET A 119 4.96 8.87 17.32
C MET A 119 6.28 9.07 18.09
N ALA A 120 6.24 9.54 19.34
CA ALA A 120 7.45 9.87 20.10
C ALA A 120 8.19 8.63 20.62
N GLU A 121 7.47 7.67 21.23
CA GLU A 121 8.05 6.41 21.72
C GLU A 121 8.33 5.44 20.58
N GLY A 122 7.48 5.42 19.54
CA GLY A 122 7.67 4.58 18.36
C GLY A 122 8.92 4.96 17.57
N MET A 123 9.14 6.25 17.27
CA MET A 123 10.29 6.66 16.44
C MET A 123 11.64 6.31 17.06
N GLN A 124 11.78 6.39 18.39
CA GLN A 124 13.01 5.96 19.07
C GLN A 124 13.25 4.46 18.90
N ALA A 125 12.22 3.62 19.06
CA ALA A 125 12.32 2.18 18.84
C ALA A 125 12.60 1.83 17.36
N PHE A 126 11.97 2.53 16.42
CA PHE A 126 12.14 2.29 14.98
C PHE A 126 13.52 2.67 14.47
N SER A 127 14.14 3.75 14.98
CA SER A 127 15.47 4.18 14.55
C SER A 127 16.55 3.11 14.73
N LYS A 128 16.44 2.29 15.79
CA LYS A 128 17.35 1.16 16.05
C LYS A 128 17.25 0.06 15.00
N TYR A 129 16.10 -0.09 14.35
CA TYR A 129 15.82 -1.16 13.40
C TYR A 129 15.64 -0.66 11.97
N GLU A 130 15.96 0.61 11.68
CA GLU A 130 15.70 1.24 10.38
C GLU A 130 16.36 0.48 9.21
N ALA A 131 17.64 0.12 9.35
CA ALA A 131 18.37 -0.63 8.32
C ALA A 131 17.74 -2.00 8.05
N LEU A 132 17.23 -2.66 9.09
CA LEU A 132 16.55 -3.93 8.97
C LEU A 132 15.15 -3.77 8.37
N ALA A 133 14.41 -2.74 8.78
CA ALA A 133 13.10 -2.39 8.23
C ALA A 133 13.18 -2.09 6.73
N ARG A 134 14.24 -1.40 6.27
CA ARG A 134 14.50 -1.18 4.83
C ARG A 134 14.73 -2.50 4.09
N ARG A 135 15.50 -3.43 4.66
CA ARG A 135 15.76 -4.75 4.05
C ARG A 135 14.51 -5.63 4.04
N ALA A 136 13.74 -5.63 5.12
CA ALA A 136 12.45 -6.31 5.21
C ALA A 136 11.47 -5.75 4.18
N GLY A 137 11.37 -4.42 4.06
CA GLY A 137 10.58 -3.76 3.03
C GLY A 137 11.03 -4.09 1.62
N GLY A 138 12.34 -4.22 1.39
CA GLY A 138 12.89 -4.71 0.12
C GLY A 138 12.47 -6.14 -0.20
N CYS A 139 12.45 -7.03 0.79
CA CYS A 139 11.96 -8.40 0.63
C CYS A 139 10.46 -8.45 0.29
N VAL A 140 9.65 -7.64 0.98
CA VAL A 140 8.20 -7.57 0.74
C VAL A 140 7.88 -7.00 -0.64
N LYS A 141 8.66 -6.04 -1.15
CA LYS A 141 8.51 -5.48 -2.51
C LYS A 141 8.86 -6.46 -3.63
N GLN A 142 9.51 -7.57 -3.30
CA GLN A 142 9.84 -8.66 -4.24
C GLN A 142 8.84 -9.82 -4.14
N CYS A 143 7.82 -9.66 -3.29
CA CYS A 143 6.51 -10.26 -3.46
C CYS A 143 5.65 -9.25 -4.25
#